data_AF-A0AAU5DB03-F1
#
_entry.id   AF-A0AAU5DB03-F1
#
_cell.length_a   1.000
_cell.length_b   1.000
_cell.length_c   1.000
_cell.angle_alpha   90.00
_cell.angle_beta   90.00
_cell.angle_gamma   90.00
#
_symmetry.space_group_name_H-M   'P 1'
#
loop_
_entity.id
_entity.type
_entity.pdbx_description
1 polymer ?
#
loop_
_entity_poly.entity_id
_entity_poly.type
_entity_poly.pdbx_seq_one_letter_code
_entity_poly.pdbx_strand_id
1 'polypeptide(L)'
;MTFRHEDLPSLFHHADTAAISRQRESTQATRAQLFLLVLAAALSALPAVPLGPLRLFGTLSTLAYAAVLGIGVRATRRRARPQWQLNRSAAEFIKSLAWRYAVHGAPFGSESEDPEGLYRTRLESGLNELKKMGWTDPREAEGFSRGAEITGAMRQLRARAYSVRRETYVRDRLIEQRNWYRRRAEVSRRATALWSWTIVLLTTLALLFALLRALGSGPGAGVAGLLSAAAAAGIAWNEMRRHHPLIEAHTLVEQDLAAMMVVMQTTITESQWPSAVYETERYVSPQHTDWLARHSS
;
A
#
# COMPACT_ATOMS: atom_id res chain seq x y z
N MET A 1 11.32 27.42 -6.36
CA MET A 1 9.92 27.10 -5.98
C MET A 1 9.90 25.67 -5.45
N THR A 2 9.05 25.37 -4.47
CA THR A 2 8.76 24.00 -4.02
C THR A 2 7.35 23.63 -4.45
N PHE A 3 7.13 22.39 -4.86
CA PHE A 3 5.79 21.87 -5.16
C PHE A 3 5.57 20.56 -4.43
N ARG A 4 4.62 20.54 -3.50
CA ARG A 4 4.44 19.48 -2.50
C ARG A 4 3.07 18.83 -2.64
N HIS A 5 2.85 17.79 -1.82
CA HIS A 5 1.57 17.08 -1.80
C HIS A 5 0.39 17.98 -1.45
N GLU A 6 0.59 18.99 -0.60
CA GLU A 6 -0.41 19.99 -0.20
C GLU A 6 -0.85 20.93 -1.34
N ASP A 7 -0.04 21.01 -2.40
CA ASP A 7 -0.33 21.83 -3.59
C ASP A 7 -1.22 21.11 -4.61
N LEU A 8 -1.54 19.83 -4.36
CA LEU A 8 -2.35 18.99 -5.24
C LEU A 8 -3.85 19.28 -5.07
N PRO A 9 -4.69 18.90 -6.05
CA PRO A 9 -6.14 19.15 -5.99
C PRO A 9 -6.80 18.51 -4.76
N SER A 10 -7.89 19.11 -4.26
CA SER A 10 -8.65 18.55 -3.13
C SER A 10 -9.14 17.12 -3.38
N LEU A 11 -9.43 16.79 -4.65
CA LEU A 11 -9.82 15.45 -5.08
C LEU A 11 -8.73 14.40 -4.81
N PHE A 12 -7.45 14.76 -4.99
CA PHE A 12 -6.33 13.89 -4.65
C PHE A 12 -6.33 13.57 -3.15
N HIS A 13 -6.48 14.60 -2.30
CA HIS A 13 -6.46 14.42 -0.84
C HIS A 13 -7.62 13.56 -0.33
N HIS A 14 -8.81 13.68 -0.92
CA HIS A 14 -9.94 12.82 -0.58
C HIS A 14 -9.68 11.36 -0.99
N ALA A 15 -9.20 11.13 -2.22
CA ALA A 15 -8.87 9.79 -2.69
C ALA A 15 -7.75 9.15 -1.86
N ASP A 16 -6.70 9.89 -1.54
CA ASP A 16 -5.56 9.41 -0.73
C ASP A 16 -5.99 9.08 0.71
N THR A 17 -6.77 9.96 1.35
CA THR A 17 -7.30 9.72 2.70
C THR A 17 -8.20 8.48 2.73
N ALA A 18 -9.08 8.33 1.73
CA ALA A 18 -9.92 7.15 1.59
C ALA A 18 -9.07 5.88 1.39
N ALA A 19 -8.02 5.94 0.55
CA ALA A 19 -7.11 4.82 0.35
C ALA A 19 -6.44 4.40 1.67
N ILE A 20 -5.88 5.35 2.42
CA ILE A 20 -5.22 5.09 3.72
C ILE A 20 -6.21 4.49 4.72
N SER A 21 -7.42 5.03 4.82
CA SER A 21 -8.46 4.54 5.72
C SER A 21 -8.84 3.08 5.39
N ARG A 22 -9.08 2.77 4.11
CA ARG A 22 -9.45 1.42 3.67
C ARG A 22 -8.29 0.42 3.82
N GLN A 23 -7.06 0.86 3.60
CA GLN A 23 -5.87 0.03 3.84
C GLN A 23 -5.75 -0.33 5.33
N ARG A 24 -5.93 0.66 6.22
CA ARG A 24 -5.90 0.47 7.68
C ARG A 24 -7.01 -0.48 8.12
N GLU A 25 -8.24 -0.29 7.64
CA GLU A 25 -9.37 -1.17 7.94
C GLU A 25 -9.07 -2.62 7.55
N SER A 26 -8.61 -2.85 6.33
CA SER A 26 -8.26 -4.21 5.87
C SER A 26 -7.12 -4.82 6.69
N THR A 27 -6.07 -4.05 6.97
CA THR A 27 -4.89 -4.55 7.68
C THR A 27 -5.21 -4.85 9.15
N GLN A 28 -6.01 -4.00 9.79
CA GLN A 28 -6.44 -4.19 11.17
C GLN A 28 -7.37 -5.39 11.31
N ALA A 29 -8.27 -5.63 10.35
CA ALA A 29 -9.14 -6.81 10.34
C ALA A 29 -8.30 -8.10 10.30
N THR A 30 -7.36 -8.21 9.36
CA THR A 30 -6.46 -9.38 9.29
C THR A 30 -5.64 -9.55 10.57
N ARG A 31 -5.06 -8.46 11.10
CA ARG A 31 -4.29 -8.50 12.35
C ARG A 31 -5.14 -9.00 13.52
N ALA A 32 -6.38 -8.50 13.65
CA ALA A 32 -7.28 -8.92 14.71
C ALA A 32 -7.66 -10.40 14.60
N GLN A 33 -7.93 -10.89 13.38
CA GLN A 33 -8.22 -12.31 13.16
C GLN A 33 -7.05 -13.21 13.55
N LEU A 34 -5.83 -12.88 13.09
CA LEU A 34 -4.63 -13.65 13.43
C LEU A 34 -4.36 -13.65 14.94
N PHE A 35 -4.47 -12.50 15.60
CA PHE A 35 -4.31 -12.41 17.05
C PHE A 35 -5.36 -13.25 17.80
N LEU A 36 -6.63 -13.15 17.42
CA LEU A 36 -7.71 -13.91 18.06
C LEU A 36 -7.56 -15.42 17.85
N LEU A 37 -7.05 -15.87 16.70
CA LEU A 37 -6.76 -17.29 16.47
C LEU A 37 -5.65 -17.80 17.40
N VAL A 38 -4.57 -17.03 17.58
CA VAL A 38 -3.50 -17.37 18.53
C VAL A 38 -4.02 -17.33 19.98
N LEU A 39 -4.85 -16.34 20.32
CA LEU A 39 -5.48 -16.24 21.64
C LEU A 39 -6.39 -17.45 21.93
N ALA A 40 -7.21 -17.87 20.95
CA ALA A 40 -8.06 -19.05 21.07
C ALA A 40 -7.24 -20.32 21.30
N ALA A 41 -6.12 -20.48 20.56
CA ALA A 41 -5.18 -21.58 20.79
C ALA A 41 -4.56 -21.53 22.19
N ALA A 42 -4.18 -20.34 22.67
CA ALA A 42 -3.61 -20.16 24.00
C ALA A 42 -4.60 -20.52 25.11
N LEU A 43 -5.84 -20.04 25.01
CA LEU A 43 -6.92 -20.36 25.94
C LEU A 43 -7.25 -21.86 25.94
N SER A 44 -7.22 -22.51 24.77
CA SER A 44 -7.46 -23.96 24.65
C SER A 44 -6.33 -24.80 25.25
N ALA A 45 -5.12 -24.25 25.35
CA ALA A 45 -3.96 -24.90 25.93
C ALA A 45 -3.93 -24.87 27.46
N LEU A 46 -4.72 -23.99 28.08
CA LEU A 46 -4.80 -23.85 29.54
C LEU A 46 -5.61 -25.00 30.16
N PRO A 47 -5.31 -25.37 31.42
CA PRO A 47 -6.05 -26.41 32.12
C PRO A 47 -7.52 -26.04 32.29
N ALA A 48 -8.41 -27.03 32.19
CA ALA A 48 -9.84 -26.79 32.31
C ALA A 48 -10.19 -26.29 33.73
N VAL A 49 -10.71 -25.07 33.81
CA VAL A 49 -11.30 -24.51 35.04
C VAL A 49 -12.82 -24.63 34.94
N PRO A 50 -13.48 -25.42 35.80
CA PRO A 50 -14.93 -25.59 35.77
C PRO A 50 -15.63 -24.27 36.16
N LEU A 51 -16.71 -23.96 35.46
CA LEU A 51 -17.59 -22.82 35.70
C LEU A 51 -19.03 -23.29 35.51
N GLY A 52 -19.56 -24.02 36.49
CA GLY A 52 -20.83 -24.74 36.36
C GLY A 52 -20.75 -25.84 35.28
N PRO A 53 -21.69 -25.89 34.32
CA PRO A 53 -21.65 -26.88 33.23
C PRO A 53 -20.59 -26.55 32.16
N LEU A 54 -19.98 -25.37 32.21
CA LEU A 54 -19.03 -24.89 31.23
C LEU A 54 -17.58 -24.97 31.73
N ARG A 55 -16.65 -24.88 30.78
CA ARG A 55 -15.21 -24.76 31.06
C ARG A 55 -14.78 -23.33 30.71
N LEU A 56 -14.33 -22.54 31.68
CA LEU A 56 -14.04 -21.12 31.54
C LEU A 56 -13.20 -20.81 30.28
N PHE A 57 -12.00 -21.39 30.19
CA PHE A 57 -11.10 -21.13 29.05
C PHE A 57 -11.60 -21.73 27.74
N GLY A 58 -12.36 -22.82 27.78
CA GLY A 58 -13.01 -23.38 26.60
C GLY A 58 -14.07 -22.43 26.04
N THR A 59 -14.91 -21.85 26.91
CA THR A 59 -15.91 -20.86 26.53
C THR A 59 -15.24 -19.60 25.97
N LEU A 60 -14.18 -19.09 26.60
CA LEU A 60 -13.43 -17.94 26.09
C LEU A 60 -12.79 -18.23 24.72
N SER A 61 -12.24 -19.42 24.52
CA SER A 61 -11.70 -19.86 23.22
C SER A 61 -12.78 -19.89 22.14
N THR A 62 -13.95 -20.45 22.45
CA THR A 62 -15.12 -20.46 21.54
C THR A 62 -15.56 -19.04 21.18
N LEU A 63 -15.60 -18.12 22.15
CA LEU A 63 -15.93 -16.71 21.89
C LEU A 63 -14.88 -16.03 21.00
N ALA A 64 -13.59 -16.34 21.18
CA ALA A 64 -12.53 -15.84 20.31
C ALA A 64 -12.70 -16.33 18.87
N TYR A 65 -13.03 -17.61 18.65
CA TYR A 65 -13.36 -18.13 17.31
C TYR A 65 -14.60 -17.47 16.71
N ALA A 66 -15.66 -17.27 17.50
CA ALA A 66 -16.86 -16.56 17.04
C ALA A 66 -16.53 -15.11 16.62
N ALA A 67 -15.65 -14.42 17.35
CA ALA A 67 -15.16 -13.09 16.98
C ALA A 67 -14.35 -13.11 15.68
N VAL A 68 -13.49 -14.11 15.45
CA VAL A 68 -12.75 -14.27 14.17
C VAL A 68 -13.72 -14.38 13.00
N LEU A 69 -14.78 -15.20 13.14
CA LEU A 69 -15.81 -15.37 12.12
C LEU A 69 -16.58 -14.05 11.87
N GLY A 70 -17.01 -13.38 12.94
CA GLY A 70 -17.71 -12.09 12.83
C GLY A 70 -16.87 -11.02 12.13
N ILE A 71 -15.57 -10.92 12.48
CA ILE A 71 -14.64 -9.99 11.82
C ILE A 71 -14.45 -10.37 10.35
N GLY A 72 -14.32 -11.66 10.03
CA GLY A 72 -14.17 -12.16 8.66
C GLY A 72 -15.38 -11.82 7.79
N VAL A 73 -16.59 -12.09 8.27
CA VAL A 73 -17.83 -11.72 7.56
C VAL A 73 -17.91 -10.21 7.36
N ARG A 74 -17.60 -9.41 8.39
CA ARG A 74 -17.59 -7.94 8.28
C ARG A 74 -16.56 -7.46 7.25
N ALA A 75 -15.35 -8.01 7.27
CA ALA A 75 -14.27 -7.64 6.36
C ALA A 75 -14.64 -7.96 4.90
N THR A 76 -15.20 -9.14 4.64
CA THR A 76 -15.69 -9.54 3.31
C THR A 76 -16.80 -8.62 2.82
N ARG A 77 -17.80 -8.32 3.66
CA ARG A 77 -18.92 -7.42 3.29
C ARG A 77 -18.46 -6.01 2.98
N ARG A 78 -17.51 -5.48 3.76
CA ARG A 78 -17.02 -4.10 3.56
C ARG A 78 -16.10 -3.94 2.37
N ARG A 79 -15.53 -5.03 1.84
CA ARG A 79 -14.63 -5.02 0.66
C ARG A 79 -13.54 -3.94 0.75
N ALA A 80 -12.96 -3.74 1.95
CA ALA A 80 -12.01 -2.67 2.21
C ALA A 80 -10.74 -2.78 1.33
N ARG A 81 -10.28 -4.01 1.03
CA ARG A 81 -9.09 -4.22 0.18
C ARG A 81 -9.31 -3.80 -1.29
N PRO A 82 -10.36 -4.26 -2.01
CA PRO A 82 -10.68 -3.72 -3.33
C PRO A 82 -10.86 -2.19 -3.35
N GLN A 83 -11.56 -1.65 -2.35
CA GLN A 83 -11.80 -0.21 -2.25
C GLN A 83 -10.51 0.58 -1.98
N TRP A 84 -9.57 0.04 -1.21
CA TRP A 84 -8.23 0.60 -1.06
C TRP A 84 -7.51 0.70 -2.41
N GLN A 85 -7.54 -0.35 -3.22
CA GLN A 85 -6.86 -0.37 -4.54
C GLN A 85 -7.44 0.68 -5.49
N LEU A 86 -8.77 0.80 -5.56
CA LEU A 86 -9.43 1.78 -6.41
C LEU A 86 -9.10 3.23 -5.99
N ASN A 87 -9.19 3.53 -4.70
CA ASN A 87 -8.86 4.85 -4.17
C ASN A 87 -7.37 5.19 -4.33
N ARG A 88 -6.48 4.22 -4.12
CA ARG A 88 -5.04 4.38 -4.38
C ARG A 88 -4.77 4.69 -5.85
N SER A 89 -5.41 3.95 -6.76
CA SER A 89 -5.28 4.19 -8.21
C SER A 89 -5.80 5.58 -8.59
N ALA A 90 -6.93 6.01 -8.05
CA ALA A 90 -7.46 7.36 -8.28
C ALA A 90 -6.48 8.44 -7.78
N ALA A 91 -5.98 8.31 -6.55
CA ALA A 91 -5.03 9.26 -5.98
C ALA A 91 -3.74 9.37 -6.81
N GLU A 92 -3.11 8.24 -7.16
CA GLU A 92 -1.87 8.25 -7.94
C GLU A 92 -2.09 8.72 -9.38
N PHE A 93 -3.25 8.43 -9.98
CA PHE A 93 -3.63 8.97 -11.29
C PHE A 93 -3.76 10.50 -11.26
N ILE A 94 -4.54 11.05 -10.32
CA ILE A 94 -4.74 12.50 -10.18
C ILE A 94 -3.39 13.19 -9.94
N LYS A 95 -2.58 12.65 -9.02
CA LYS A 95 -1.26 13.17 -8.70
C LYS A 95 -0.33 13.18 -9.89
N SER A 96 -0.26 12.07 -10.63
CA SER A 96 0.57 11.95 -11.83
C SER A 96 0.14 12.96 -12.90
N LEU A 97 -1.18 13.08 -13.13
CA LEU A 97 -1.73 14.03 -14.09
C LEU A 97 -1.43 15.48 -13.69
N ALA A 98 -1.56 15.82 -12.40
CA ALA A 98 -1.27 17.14 -11.87
C ALA A 98 0.21 17.52 -12.05
N TRP A 99 1.12 16.60 -11.76
CA TRP A 99 2.55 16.80 -12.01
C TRP A 99 2.84 17.02 -13.49
N ARG A 100 2.32 16.15 -14.38
CA ARG A 100 2.50 16.28 -15.83
C ARG A 100 1.99 17.64 -16.32
N TYR A 101 0.82 18.08 -15.88
CA TYR A 101 0.32 19.41 -16.21
C TYR A 101 1.25 20.52 -15.72
N ALA A 102 1.65 20.47 -14.46
CA ALA A 102 2.41 21.54 -13.82
C ALA A 102 3.82 21.71 -14.42
N VAL A 103 4.43 20.64 -14.95
CA VAL A 103 5.82 20.70 -15.47
C VAL A 103 5.93 20.66 -16.98
N HIS A 104 4.82 20.67 -17.74
CA HIS A 104 4.78 20.44 -19.19
C HIS A 104 5.17 19.01 -19.61
N GLY A 105 4.83 18.03 -18.79
CA GLY A 105 4.86 16.61 -19.15
C GLY A 105 3.80 16.27 -20.19
N ALA A 106 4.04 15.31 -21.07
CA ALA A 106 3.05 14.93 -22.09
C ALA A 106 1.75 14.45 -21.42
N PRO A 107 0.56 14.79 -21.96
CA PRO A 107 0.34 15.50 -23.22
C PRO A 107 0.32 17.04 -23.07
N PHE A 108 0.71 17.60 -21.93
CA PHE A 108 0.63 19.04 -21.62
C PHE A 108 1.89 19.83 -22.00
N GLY A 109 2.56 19.40 -23.07
CA GLY A 109 3.77 20.07 -23.58
C GLY A 109 3.53 21.55 -23.90
N SER A 110 4.60 22.30 -24.17
CA SER A 110 4.50 23.73 -24.47
C SER A 110 3.65 24.04 -25.72
N GLU A 111 3.54 23.07 -26.65
CA GLU A 111 2.72 23.13 -27.87
C GLU A 111 1.21 23.01 -27.63
N SER A 112 0.77 22.70 -26.40
CA SER A 112 -0.64 22.53 -26.09
C SER A 112 -1.37 23.88 -26.04
N GLU A 113 -2.29 24.11 -26.97
CA GLU A 113 -3.10 25.34 -27.04
C GLU A 113 -4.01 25.55 -25.81
N ASP A 114 -4.73 24.52 -25.38
CA ASP A 114 -5.57 24.53 -24.16
C ASP A 114 -5.18 23.41 -23.18
N PRO A 115 -4.10 23.61 -22.39
CA PRO A 115 -3.64 22.59 -21.46
C PRO A 115 -4.60 22.38 -20.27
N GLU A 116 -5.42 23.38 -19.92
CA GLU A 116 -6.39 23.23 -18.83
C GLU A 116 -7.61 22.42 -19.25
N GLY A 117 -8.18 22.69 -20.43
CA GLY A 117 -9.26 21.89 -20.99
C GLY A 117 -8.83 20.45 -21.21
N LEU A 118 -7.65 20.24 -21.80
CA LEU A 118 -7.07 18.91 -21.96
C LEU A 118 -6.89 18.20 -20.61
N TYR A 119 -6.47 18.91 -19.56
CA TYR A 119 -6.32 18.34 -18.23
C TYR A 119 -7.65 17.84 -17.69
N ARG A 120 -8.70 18.66 -17.75
CA ARG A 120 -10.05 18.30 -17.31
C ARG A 120 -10.59 17.09 -18.08
N THR A 121 -10.46 17.08 -19.40
CA THR A 121 -10.88 15.94 -20.23
C THR A 121 -10.15 14.65 -19.86
N ARG A 122 -8.82 14.71 -19.67
CA ARG A 122 -8.03 13.52 -19.29
C ARG A 122 -8.36 13.06 -17.88
N LEU A 123 -8.58 13.98 -16.95
CA LEU A 123 -8.98 13.70 -15.58
C LEU A 123 -10.32 12.94 -15.56
N GLU A 124 -11.35 13.50 -16.19
CA GLU A 124 -12.68 12.86 -16.24
C GLU A 124 -12.64 11.50 -16.94
N SER A 125 -11.93 11.39 -18.06
CA SER A 125 -11.80 10.12 -18.78
C SER A 125 -11.17 9.03 -17.90
N GLY A 126 -10.06 9.33 -17.22
CA GLY A 126 -9.39 8.35 -16.36
C GLY A 126 -10.21 7.99 -15.11
N LEU A 127 -10.88 8.97 -14.50
CA LEU A 127 -11.76 8.71 -13.36
C LEU A 127 -12.99 7.90 -13.75
N ASN A 128 -13.57 8.13 -14.94
CA ASN A 128 -14.71 7.36 -15.44
C ASN A 128 -14.36 5.87 -15.64
N GLU A 129 -13.15 5.54 -16.07
CA GLU A 129 -12.70 4.14 -16.12
C GLU A 129 -12.64 3.52 -14.71
N LEU A 130 -12.20 4.28 -13.69
CA LEU A 130 -12.23 3.80 -12.31
C LEU A 130 -13.66 3.67 -11.76
N LYS A 131 -14.58 4.57 -12.12
CA LYS A 131 -16.00 4.47 -11.75
C LYS A 131 -16.64 3.19 -12.27
N LYS A 132 -16.36 2.80 -13.52
CA LYS A 132 -16.82 1.52 -14.10
C LYS A 132 -16.37 0.30 -13.29
N MET A 133 -15.22 0.39 -12.62
CA MET A 133 -14.67 -0.65 -11.75
C MET A 133 -15.19 -0.59 -10.30
N GLY A 134 -16.12 0.32 -10.00
CA GLY A 134 -16.74 0.48 -8.68
C GLY A 134 -16.04 1.46 -7.74
N TRP A 135 -15.23 2.38 -8.28
CA TRP A 135 -14.74 3.53 -7.52
C TRP A 135 -15.87 4.55 -7.34
N THR A 136 -16.05 5.04 -6.12
CA THR A 136 -17.05 6.08 -5.81
C THR A 136 -16.38 7.44 -5.87
N ASP A 137 -16.93 8.34 -6.70
CA ASP A 137 -16.42 9.70 -6.82
C ASP A 137 -16.85 10.53 -5.60
N PRO A 138 -15.90 11.05 -4.80
CA PRO A 138 -16.26 11.84 -3.63
C PRO A 138 -16.97 13.15 -3.99
N ARG A 139 -16.87 13.62 -5.24
CA ARG A 139 -17.58 14.82 -5.71
C ARG A 139 -19.10 14.65 -5.77
N GLU A 140 -19.57 13.40 -5.80
CA GLU A 140 -20.99 13.05 -5.80
C GLU A 140 -21.57 13.01 -4.38
N ALA A 141 -20.73 13.04 -3.33
CA ALA A 141 -21.16 13.01 -1.95
C ALA A 141 -21.59 14.41 -1.45
N GLU A 142 -22.62 14.43 -0.59
CA GLU A 142 -23.03 15.63 0.12
C GLU A 142 -21.90 16.14 1.03
N GLY A 143 -21.61 17.44 0.98
CA GLY A 143 -20.55 18.06 1.79
C GLY A 143 -19.14 18.02 1.19
N PHE A 144 -18.96 17.53 -0.05
CA PHE A 144 -17.67 17.67 -0.74
C PHE A 144 -17.33 19.15 -0.97
N SER A 145 -16.25 19.62 -0.36
CA SER A 145 -15.70 20.94 -0.65
C SER A 145 -15.12 20.94 -2.07
N ARG A 146 -15.81 21.62 -3.00
CA ARG A 146 -15.36 21.81 -4.38
C ARG A 146 -14.12 22.71 -4.40
N GLY A 147 -12.97 22.10 -4.19
CA GLY A 147 -11.67 22.71 -4.47
C GLY A 147 -11.40 22.77 -5.97
N ALA A 148 -10.47 23.62 -6.38
CA ALA A 148 -10.08 23.71 -7.79
C ALA A 148 -9.36 22.42 -8.24
N GLU A 149 -9.79 21.84 -9.35
CA GLU A 149 -9.14 20.68 -9.99
C GLU A 149 -7.74 20.99 -10.52
N ILE A 150 -7.50 22.28 -10.81
CA ILE A 150 -6.19 22.85 -11.14
C ILE A 150 -5.90 23.93 -10.09
N THR A 151 -4.91 23.66 -9.22
CA THR A 151 -4.58 24.55 -8.11
C THR A 151 -3.77 25.76 -8.57
N GLY A 152 -3.73 26.81 -7.74
CA GLY A 152 -2.89 27.97 -8.00
C GLY A 152 -1.40 27.61 -8.09
N ALA A 153 -0.92 26.72 -7.23
CA ALA A 153 0.46 26.23 -7.23
C ALA A 153 0.81 25.47 -8.52
N MET A 154 -0.11 24.66 -9.06
CA MET A 154 0.08 23.99 -10.36
C MET A 154 0.29 25.00 -11.49
N ARG A 155 -0.55 26.04 -11.56
CA ARG A 155 -0.42 27.12 -12.57
C ARG A 155 0.87 27.90 -12.39
N GLN A 156 1.22 28.22 -11.14
CA GLN A 156 2.44 28.96 -10.81
C GLN A 156 3.70 28.19 -11.25
N LEU A 157 3.74 26.88 -11.02
CA LEU A 157 4.87 26.05 -11.48
C LEU A 157 4.89 25.96 -13.00
N ARG A 158 3.73 25.79 -13.63
CA ARG A 158 3.60 25.74 -15.10
C ARG A 158 4.14 27.01 -15.77
N ALA A 159 3.85 28.17 -15.20
CA ALA A 159 4.31 29.46 -15.72
C ALA A 159 5.83 29.71 -15.55
N ARG A 160 6.58 28.81 -14.89
CA ARG A 160 8.03 28.98 -14.73
C ARG A 160 8.81 28.55 -15.98
N ALA A 161 9.99 29.13 -16.12
CA ALA A 161 10.97 28.71 -17.10
C ALA A 161 11.31 27.22 -16.97
N TYR A 162 11.71 26.61 -18.08
CA TYR A 162 12.04 25.19 -18.17
C TYR A 162 13.00 24.71 -17.08
N SER A 163 14.09 25.43 -16.84
CA SER A 163 15.10 25.08 -15.82
C SER A 163 14.48 24.91 -14.43
N VAL A 164 13.59 25.82 -14.04
CA VAL A 164 12.90 25.81 -12.75
C VAL A 164 11.90 24.66 -12.67
N ARG A 165 11.11 24.42 -13.74
CA ARG A 165 10.18 23.28 -13.81
C ARG A 165 10.93 21.95 -13.68
N ARG A 166 12.03 21.81 -14.41
CA ARG A 166 12.90 20.63 -14.41
C ARG A 166 13.49 20.38 -13.02
N GLU A 167 14.12 21.38 -12.41
CA GLU A 167 14.71 21.24 -11.08
C GLU A 167 13.65 20.88 -10.03
N THR A 168 12.50 21.55 -10.08
CA THR A 168 11.38 21.26 -9.16
C THR A 168 10.88 19.83 -9.33
N TYR A 169 10.67 19.35 -10.56
CA TYR A 169 10.25 17.97 -10.81
C TYR A 169 11.29 16.96 -10.30
N VAL A 170 12.57 17.16 -10.64
CA VAL A 170 13.61 16.22 -10.24
C VAL A 170 13.75 16.17 -8.71
N ARG A 171 13.74 17.31 -8.05
CA ARG A 171 13.90 17.41 -6.59
C ARG A 171 12.68 16.91 -5.83
N ASP A 172 11.51 17.45 -6.15
CA ASP A 172 10.30 17.29 -5.33
C ASP A 172 9.46 16.08 -5.76
N ARG A 173 9.60 15.58 -6.99
CA ARG A 173 8.93 14.35 -7.45
C ARG A 173 9.89 13.17 -7.49
N LEU A 174 11.00 13.29 -8.22
CA LEU A 174 11.83 12.13 -8.56
C LEU A 174 12.69 11.62 -7.40
N ILE A 175 13.45 12.53 -6.78
CA ILE A 175 14.29 12.18 -5.63
C ILE A 175 13.43 11.71 -4.46
N GLU A 176 12.28 12.33 -4.23
CA GLU A 176 11.34 11.90 -3.20
C GLU A 176 10.83 10.47 -3.45
N GLN A 177 10.39 10.17 -4.68
CA GLN A 177 9.92 8.84 -5.06
C GLN A 177 11.02 7.80 -4.94
N ARG A 178 12.20 8.03 -5.52
CA ARG A 178 13.35 7.10 -5.40
C ARG A 178 13.67 6.81 -3.93
N ASN A 179 13.78 7.84 -3.10
CA ASN A 179 14.08 7.68 -1.68
C ASN A 179 12.95 6.93 -0.94
N TRP A 180 11.69 7.10 -1.35
CA TRP A 180 10.57 6.34 -0.82
C TRP A 180 10.68 4.85 -1.19
N TYR A 181 10.90 4.52 -2.47
CA TYR A 181 11.08 3.15 -2.97
C TYR A 181 12.25 2.45 -2.27
N ARG A 182 13.41 3.10 -2.18
CA ARG A 182 14.59 2.60 -1.45
C ARG A 182 14.27 2.23 -0.01
N ARG A 183 13.72 3.20 0.76
CA ARG A 183 13.36 2.97 2.17
C ARG A 183 12.32 1.87 2.31
N ARG A 184 11.37 1.78 1.37
CA ARG A 184 10.31 0.76 1.40
C ARG A 184 10.86 -0.65 1.17
N ALA A 185 11.83 -0.80 0.27
CA ALA A 185 12.54 -2.05 0.06
C ALA A 185 13.35 -2.46 1.31
N GLU A 186 14.13 -1.54 1.89
CA GLU A 186 14.92 -1.80 3.10
C GLU A 186 14.08 -2.22 4.30
N VAL A 187 13.00 -1.49 4.59
CA VAL A 187 12.08 -1.83 5.69
C VAL A 187 11.43 -3.18 5.45
N SER A 188 11.07 -3.49 4.20
CA SER A 188 10.49 -4.79 3.86
C SER A 188 11.50 -5.93 4.03
N ARG A 189 12.77 -5.76 3.63
CA ARG A 189 13.83 -6.76 3.83
C ARG A 189 14.04 -7.08 5.30
N ARG A 190 14.13 -6.05 6.15
CA ARG A 190 14.28 -6.22 7.61
C ARG A 190 13.08 -6.93 8.22
N ALA A 191 11.87 -6.56 7.80
CA ALA A 191 10.64 -7.20 8.26
C ALA A 191 10.58 -8.67 7.85
N THR A 192 10.89 -9.00 6.60
CA THR A 192 10.96 -10.39 6.11
C THR A 192 11.92 -11.22 6.96
N ALA A 193 13.15 -10.75 7.16
CA ALA A 193 14.14 -11.48 7.95
C ALA A 193 13.67 -11.72 9.39
N LEU A 194 13.11 -10.69 10.04
CA LEU A 194 12.57 -10.82 11.40
C LEU A 194 11.45 -11.87 11.46
N TRP A 195 10.49 -11.84 10.54
CA TRP A 195 9.38 -12.78 10.53
C TRP A 195 9.83 -14.20 10.17
N SER A 196 10.74 -14.38 9.21
CA SER A 196 11.32 -15.68 8.89
C SER A 196 11.98 -16.32 10.10
N TRP A 197 12.84 -15.58 10.81
CA TRP A 197 13.48 -16.08 12.04
C TRP A 197 12.49 -16.37 13.16
N THR A 198 11.45 -15.53 13.31
CA THR A 198 10.38 -15.76 14.29
C THR A 198 9.64 -17.06 14.00
N ILE A 199 9.27 -17.31 12.74
CA ILE A 199 8.57 -18.53 12.31
C ILE A 199 9.45 -19.76 12.53
N VAL A 200 10.73 -19.71 12.16
CA VAL A 200 11.68 -20.81 12.40
C VAL A 200 11.77 -21.10 13.90
N LEU A 201 11.99 -20.08 14.74
CA LEU A 201 12.10 -20.26 16.18
C LEU A 201 10.84 -20.89 16.78
N LEU A 202 9.66 -20.36 16.46
CA LEU A 202 8.38 -20.90 16.95
C LEU A 202 8.19 -22.36 16.52
N THR A 203 8.57 -22.71 15.29
CA THR A 203 8.43 -24.06 14.75
C THR A 203 9.42 -25.03 15.39
N THR A 204 10.67 -24.61 15.61
CA THR A 204 11.68 -25.40 16.32
C THR A 204 11.27 -25.67 17.76
N LEU A 205 10.72 -24.67 18.47
CA LEU A 205 10.22 -24.84 19.83
C LEU A 205 9.01 -25.78 19.88
N ALA A 206 8.07 -25.65 18.92
CA ALA A 206 6.93 -26.56 18.81
C ALA A 206 7.39 -28.01 18.59
N LEU A 207 8.36 -28.22 17.69
CA LEU A 207 8.96 -29.53 17.42
C LEU A 207 9.64 -30.11 18.68
N LEU A 208 10.45 -29.30 19.37
CA LEU A 208 11.13 -29.73 20.59
C LEU A 208 10.13 -30.18 21.67
N PHE A 209 9.10 -29.39 21.94
CA PHE A 209 8.10 -29.76 22.94
C PHE A 209 7.24 -30.96 22.53
N ALA A 210 6.95 -31.11 21.24
CA ALA A 210 6.28 -32.30 20.73
C ALA A 210 7.14 -33.57 20.92
N LEU A 211 8.45 -33.48 20.65
CA LEU A 211 9.39 -34.59 20.83
C LEU A 211 9.56 -34.96 22.30
N LEU A 212 9.80 -33.97 23.15
CA LEU A 212 9.90 -34.13 24.61
C LEU A 212 8.65 -34.84 25.17
N ARG A 213 7.46 -34.40 24.73
CA ARG A 213 6.21 -35.08 25.07
C ARG A 213 6.16 -36.52 24.56
N ALA A 214 6.60 -36.79 23.33
CA ALA A 214 6.61 -38.15 22.76
C ALA A 214 7.54 -39.09 23.56
N LEU A 215 8.61 -38.55 24.16
CA LEU A 215 9.53 -39.26 25.05
C LEU A 215 9.02 -39.35 26.50
N GLY A 216 7.77 -38.97 26.77
CA GLY A 216 7.16 -39.04 28.11
C GLY A 216 7.58 -37.92 29.07
N SER A 217 8.37 -36.94 28.63
CA SER A 217 8.91 -35.86 29.45
C SER A 217 8.69 -34.52 28.76
N GLY A 218 7.56 -33.86 28.97
CA GLY A 218 7.30 -32.58 28.31
C GLY A 218 6.02 -31.87 28.79
N PRO A 219 5.85 -30.60 28.40
CA PRO A 219 4.65 -29.85 28.74
C PRO A 219 3.39 -30.48 28.10
N GLY A 220 2.22 -30.04 28.57
CA GLY A 220 0.94 -30.48 28.00
C GLY A 220 0.86 -30.21 26.48
N ALA A 221 0.09 -31.03 25.75
CA ALA A 221 -0.04 -30.94 24.30
C ALA A 221 -0.44 -29.54 23.78
N GLY A 222 -1.08 -28.74 24.62
CA GLY A 222 -1.48 -27.36 24.30
C GLY A 222 -0.32 -26.41 23.96
N VAL A 223 0.88 -26.60 24.55
CA VAL A 223 2.02 -25.69 24.32
C VAL A 223 2.55 -25.81 22.89
N ALA A 224 2.75 -27.05 22.40
CA ALA A 224 3.17 -27.28 21.02
C ALA A 224 2.11 -26.78 20.02
N GLY A 225 0.82 -27.01 20.32
CA GLY A 225 -0.30 -26.51 19.51
C GLY A 225 -0.34 -24.98 19.41
N LEU A 226 -0.14 -24.27 20.54
CA LEU A 226 -0.06 -22.82 20.58
C LEU A 226 1.09 -22.26 19.72
N LEU A 227 2.29 -22.84 19.86
CA LEU A 227 3.46 -22.41 19.09
C LEU A 227 3.26 -22.63 17.59
N SER A 228 2.68 -23.75 17.18
CA SER A 228 2.31 -24.02 15.79
C SER A 228 1.27 -23.02 15.27
N ALA A 229 0.25 -22.68 16.07
CA ALA A 229 -0.74 -21.66 15.71
C ALA A 229 -0.11 -20.27 15.56
N ALA A 230 0.82 -19.91 16.45
CA ALA A 230 1.58 -18.65 16.37
C ALA A 230 2.48 -18.60 15.13
N ALA A 231 3.16 -19.71 14.80
CA ALA A 231 3.97 -19.82 13.58
C ALA A 231 3.10 -19.67 12.32
N ALA A 232 1.96 -20.36 12.25
CA ALA A 232 1.00 -20.25 11.14
C ALA A 232 0.45 -18.82 11.01
N ALA A 233 0.15 -18.14 12.12
CA ALA A 233 -0.26 -16.74 12.10
C ALA A 233 0.86 -15.82 11.59
N GLY A 234 2.12 -16.09 11.95
CA GLY A 234 3.30 -15.40 11.41
C GLY A 234 3.44 -15.59 9.90
N ILE A 235 3.26 -16.82 9.40
CA ILE A 235 3.26 -17.13 7.96
C ILE A 235 2.15 -16.34 7.26
N ALA A 236 0.91 -16.42 7.75
CA ALA A 236 -0.23 -15.73 7.15
C ALA A 236 -0.06 -14.19 7.16
N TRP A 237 0.55 -13.64 8.21
CA TRP A 237 0.89 -12.22 8.26
C TRP A 237 1.96 -11.85 7.22
N ASN A 238 3.00 -12.66 7.08
CA ASN A 238 4.06 -12.44 6.10
C ASN A 238 3.52 -12.48 4.67
N GLU A 239 2.68 -13.48 4.36
CA GLU A 239 2.00 -13.63 3.07
C GLU A 239 1.08 -12.46 2.76
N MET A 240 0.29 -12.00 3.74
CA MET A 240 -0.57 -10.83 3.57
C MET A 240 0.24 -9.58 3.20
N ARG A 241 1.44 -9.42 3.76
CA ARG A 241 2.31 -8.27 3.51
C ARG A 241 3.06 -8.34 2.19
N ARG A 242 3.16 -9.54 1.58
CA ARG A 242 3.81 -9.78 0.27
C ARG A 242 5.18 -9.13 0.16
N HIS A 243 6.01 -9.25 1.20
CA HIS A 243 7.26 -8.50 1.28
C HIS A 243 8.24 -8.86 0.15
N HIS A 244 8.35 -10.14 -0.24
CA HIS A 244 9.31 -10.58 -1.26
C HIS A 244 9.07 -9.98 -2.66
N PRO A 245 7.91 -10.17 -3.31
CA PRO A 245 7.69 -9.60 -4.64
C PRO A 245 7.74 -8.07 -4.65
N LEU A 246 7.39 -7.44 -3.52
CA LEU A 246 7.48 -5.99 -3.37
C LEU A 246 8.93 -5.52 -3.21
N ILE A 247 9.83 -6.27 -2.57
CA ILE A 247 11.24 -5.88 -2.45
C ILE A 247 11.88 -5.76 -3.83
N GLU A 248 11.69 -6.75 -4.69
CA GLU A 248 12.22 -6.76 -6.06
C GLU A 248 11.65 -5.63 -6.89
N ALA A 249 10.32 -5.53 -6.96
CA ALA A 249 9.65 -4.46 -7.71
C ALA A 249 10.09 -3.06 -7.26
N HIS A 250 10.16 -2.81 -5.94
CA HIS A 250 10.63 -1.53 -5.44
C HIS A 250 12.12 -1.28 -5.72
N THR A 251 12.96 -2.32 -5.73
CA THR A 251 14.40 -2.19 -6.04
C THR A 251 14.59 -1.84 -7.51
N LEU A 252 13.87 -2.49 -8.41
CA LEU A 252 13.96 -2.20 -9.85
C LEU A 252 13.47 -0.78 -10.16
N VAL A 253 12.32 -0.37 -9.62
CA VAL A 253 11.82 1.00 -9.79
C VAL A 253 12.80 2.04 -9.23
N GLU A 254 13.46 1.74 -8.10
CA GLU A 254 14.49 2.63 -7.55
C GLU A 254 15.68 2.82 -8.50
N GLN A 255 16.16 1.74 -9.12
CA GLN A 255 17.24 1.76 -10.10
C GLN A 255 16.85 2.52 -11.37
N ASP A 256 15.66 2.25 -11.90
CA ASP A 256 15.11 2.93 -13.08
C ASP A 256 14.98 4.45 -12.83
N LEU A 257 14.46 4.83 -11.66
CA LEU A 257 14.35 6.24 -11.28
C LEU A 257 15.73 6.90 -11.08
N ALA A 258 16.72 6.17 -10.55
CA ALA A 258 18.07 6.68 -10.41
C ALA A 258 18.73 6.95 -11.78
N ALA A 259 18.57 6.02 -12.74
CA ALA A 259 19.06 6.20 -14.11
C ALA A 259 18.35 7.37 -14.82
N MET A 260 17.02 7.43 -14.71
CA MET A 260 16.22 8.51 -15.31
C MET A 260 16.60 9.88 -14.74
N MET A 261 16.86 9.97 -13.43
CA MET A 261 17.28 11.20 -12.78
C MET A 261 18.56 11.77 -13.38
N VAL A 262 19.57 10.94 -13.64
CA VAL A 262 20.83 11.37 -14.28
C VAL A 262 20.54 11.97 -15.65
N VAL A 263 19.81 11.26 -16.50
CA VAL A 263 19.47 11.68 -17.86
C VAL A 263 18.66 12.99 -17.86
N MET A 264 17.65 13.10 -16.98
CA MET A 264 16.80 14.29 -16.87
C MET A 264 17.55 15.52 -16.36
N GLN A 265 18.63 15.36 -15.61
CA GLN A 265 19.45 16.48 -15.13
C GLN A 265 20.48 16.95 -16.17
N THR A 266 21.04 16.03 -16.97
CA THR A 266 22.19 16.33 -17.83
C THR A 266 21.83 16.53 -19.30
N THR A 267 20.92 15.73 -19.84
CA THR A 267 20.83 15.51 -21.30
C THR A 267 19.48 15.91 -21.88
N ILE A 268 18.40 15.79 -21.11
CA ILE A 268 17.05 16.13 -21.61
C ILE A 268 16.94 17.63 -21.89
N THR A 269 16.53 17.95 -23.11
CA THR A 269 16.18 19.30 -23.55
C THR A 269 14.70 19.61 -23.30
N GLU A 270 14.29 20.86 -23.46
CA GLU A 270 12.88 21.25 -23.31
C GLU A 270 11.96 20.55 -24.32
N SER A 271 12.42 20.29 -25.55
CA SER A 271 11.62 19.59 -26.56
C SER A 271 11.38 18.12 -26.23
N GLN A 272 12.33 17.47 -25.55
CA GLN A 272 12.23 16.07 -25.12
C GLN A 272 11.55 15.89 -23.76
N TRP A 273 11.43 16.98 -23.00
CA TRP A 273 10.92 16.98 -21.64
C TRP A 273 9.52 16.35 -21.47
N PRO A 274 8.52 16.64 -22.35
CA PRO A 274 7.19 16.09 -22.16
C PRO A 274 7.18 14.55 -22.12
N SER A 275 7.92 13.91 -23.03
CA SER A 275 8.02 12.45 -23.11
C SER A 275 8.81 11.86 -21.95
N ALA A 276 9.90 12.51 -21.54
CA ALA A 276 10.70 12.06 -20.39
C ALA A 276 9.87 12.04 -19.09
N VAL A 277 9.08 13.09 -18.83
CA VAL A 277 8.18 13.13 -17.67
C VAL A 277 7.11 12.04 -17.78
N TYR A 278 6.54 11.81 -18.97
CA TYR A 278 5.54 10.77 -19.16
C TYR A 278 6.06 9.37 -18.85
N GLU A 279 7.23 9.02 -19.38
CA GLU A 279 7.87 7.72 -19.10
C GLU A 279 8.19 7.56 -17.62
N THR A 280 8.68 8.63 -17.00
CA THR A 280 9.01 8.61 -15.57
C THR A 280 7.76 8.39 -14.71
N GLU A 281 6.68 9.10 -14.99
CA GLU A 281 5.40 8.92 -14.29
C GLU A 281 4.80 7.52 -14.51
N ARG A 282 5.07 6.89 -15.67
CA ARG A 282 4.70 5.49 -15.92
C ARG A 282 5.42 4.53 -14.99
N TYR A 283 6.74 4.71 -14.77
CA TYR A 283 7.53 3.91 -13.82
C TYR A 283 7.05 4.06 -12.38
N VAL A 284 6.66 5.27 -11.96
CA VAL A 284 6.15 5.54 -10.61
C VAL A 284 4.72 5.00 -10.39
N SER A 285 4.03 4.58 -11.45
CA SER A 285 2.63 4.14 -11.34
C SER A 285 2.49 2.85 -10.49
N PRO A 286 1.42 2.74 -9.67
CA PRO A 286 1.14 1.50 -8.93
C PRO A 286 0.98 0.28 -9.84
N GLN A 287 0.43 0.48 -11.05
CA GLN A 287 0.22 -0.58 -12.04
C GLN A 287 1.54 -1.17 -12.52
N HIS A 288 2.55 -0.33 -12.74
CA HIS A 288 3.89 -0.80 -13.10
C HIS A 288 4.53 -1.59 -11.97
N THR A 289 4.45 -1.08 -10.73
CA THR A 289 4.94 -1.80 -9.54
C THR A 289 4.23 -3.15 -9.36
N ASP A 290 2.91 -3.21 -9.56
CA ASP A 290 2.13 -4.45 -9.46
C ASP A 290 2.43 -5.43 -10.60
N TRP A 291 2.73 -4.93 -11.81
CA TRP A 291 3.18 -5.76 -12.92
C TRP A 291 4.53 -6.39 -12.60
N LEU A 292 5.50 -5.60 -12.15
CA LEU A 292 6.82 -6.11 -11.72
C LEU A 292 6.69 -7.14 -10.61
N ALA A 293 5.94 -6.83 -9.54
CA ALA A 293 5.73 -7.74 -8.42
C ALA A 293 4.98 -9.04 -8.77
N ARG A 294 4.50 -9.21 -10.01
CA ARG A 294 3.93 -10.46 -10.52
C ARG A 294 4.86 -11.24 -11.44
N HIS A 295 5.88 -10.58 -12.01
CA HIS A 295 6.74 -11.15 -13.06
C HIS A 295 8.23 -11.13 -12.68
N SER A 296 8.61 -10.54 -11.54
CA SER A 296 10.01 -10.54 -11.06
C SER A 296 10.38 -11.77 -10.23
N SER A 297 9.38 -12.59 -9.84
CA SER A 297 9.51 -13.76 -8.97
C SER A 297 9.73 -15.06 -9.73
#